data_AF-A0A353RAR2-F1
#
_entry.id   AF-A0A353RAR2-F1
#
_cell.length_a   1.000
_cell.length_b   1.000
_cell.length_c   1.000
_cell.angle_alpha   90.00
_cell.angle_beta   90.00
_cell.angle_gamma   90.00
#
_symmetry.space_group_name_H-M   'P 1'
#
loop_
_entity.id
_entity.type
_entity.pdbx_description
1 polymer ?
#
loop_
_entity_poly.entity_id
_entity_poly.type
_entity_poly.pdbx_seq_one_letter_code
_entity_poly.pdbx_strand_id
1 'polypeptide(L)'
;IEEQYAYIGAAKDKGYDVLLLDSPLCAHYVNLLESKMKNVRFVRIDSDTPEKLIPKEEITKPDISEDEEKELRELFMEVLPKEATFTVAFENMGAQQLPVVITRGEWMRRYREMSALGGGMNFMGTMPESFNLVVNF
;
A
#
# COMPACT_ATOMS: atom_id res chain seq x y z
N ILE A 1 -5.25 15.09 0.34
CA ILE A 1 -4.53 15.25 1.63
C ILE A 1 -5.35 14.70 2.77
N GLU A 2 -6.61 15.12 2.94
CA GLU A 2 -7.48 14.64 4.01
C GLU A 2 -7.64 13.11 4.03
N GLU A 3 -7.89 12.49 2.87
CA GLU A 3 -8.01 11.02 2.74
C GLU A 3 -6.73 10.26 3.11
N GLN A 4 -5.57 10.92 3.07
CA GLN A 4 -4.28 10.31 3.34
C GLN A 4 -3.65 10.77 4.66
N TYR A 5 -4.42 11.49 5.50
CA TYR A 5 -3.89 12.11 6.72
C TYR A 5 -3.20 11.10 7.65
N ALA A 6 -3.82 9.92 7.83
CA ALA A 6 -3.25 8.86 8.67
C ALA A 6 -1.92 8.31 8.12
N TYR A 7 -1.84 8.04 6.82
CA TYR A 7 -0.61 7.56 6.17
C TYR A 7 0.51 8.60 6.22
N ILE A 8 0.16 9.89 6.04
CA ILE A 8 1.13 10.99 6.14
C ILE A 8 1.66 11.11 7.56
N GLY A 9 0.79 11.03 8.57
CA GLY A 9 1.19 11.04 9.98
C GLY A 9 2.14 9.90 10.31
N ALA A 10 1.76 8.67 9.99
CA ALA A 10 2.58 7.49 10.26
C ALA A 10 3.95 7.54 9.55
N ALA A 11 4.02 8.01 8.31
CA ALA A 11 5.29 8.20 7.60
C ALA A 11 6.17 9.27 8.26
N LYS A 12 5.58 10.39 8.70
CA LYS A 12 6.30 11.46 9.39
C LYS A 12 6.80 11.03 10.76
N ASP A 13 6.03 10.23 11.50
CA ASP A 13 6.44 9.69 12.80
C ASP A 13 7.65 8.75 12.69
N LYS A 14 7.83 8.10 11.53
CA LYS A 14 9.03 7.32 11.19
C LYS A 14 10.21 8.19 10.74
N GLY A 15 10.03 9.51 10.66
CA GLY A 15 11.05 10.46 10.22
C GLY A 15 11.23 10.53 8.70
N TYR A 16 10.21 10.14 7.91
CA TYR A 16 10.29 10.21 6.45
C TYR A 16 9.85 11.58 5.91
N ASP A 17 10.56 12.04 4.89
CA ASP A 17 10.13 13.18 4.10
C ASP A 17 8.98 12.77 3.16
N VAL A 18 7.85 13.48 3.26
CA VAL A 18 6.66 13.22 2.46
C VAL A 18 6.52 14.30 1.39
N LEU A 19 6.54 13.89 0.13
CA LEU A 19 6.40 14.78 -1.02
C LEU A 19 4.93 14.83 -1.48
N LEU A 20 4.41 16.04 -1.69
CA LEU A 20 3.12 16.24 -2.35
C LEU A 20 3.32 16.30 -3.87
N LEU A 21 2.69 15.38 -4.57
CA LEU A 21 2.69 15.27 -6.03
C LEU A 21 1.22 15.18 -6.49
N ASP A 22 0.69 16.27 -7.07
CA ASP A 22 -0.75 16.46 -7.33
C ASP A 22 -1.09 16.70 -8.82
N SER A 23 -0.20 16.26 -9.72
CA SER A 23 -0.39 16.38 -11.17
C SER A 23 -0.76 15.03 -11.81
N PRO A 24 -1.58 15.01 -12.88
CA PRO A 24 -1.84 13.81 -13.66
C PRO A 24 -0.57 13.13 -14.20
N LEU A 25 0.52 13.88 -14.37
CA LEU A 25 1.78 13.37 -14.90
C LEU A 25 2.75 12.86 -13.82
N CYS A 26 2.36 12.85 -12.54
CA CYS A 26 3.24 12.47 -11.44
C CYS A 26 3.82 11.06 -11.60
N ALA A 27 3.02 10.07 -12.00
CA ALA A 27 3.52 8.70 -12.22
C ALA A 27 4.64 8.63 -13.27
N HIS A 28 4.43 9.33 -14.40
CA HIS A 28 5.41 9.45 -15.48
C HIS A 28 6.67 10.19 -15.02
N TYR A 29 6.50 11.29 -14.29
CA TYR A 29 7.61 12.09 -13.77
C TYR A 29 8.47 11.31 -12.78
N VAL A 30 7.85 10.59 -11.84
CA VAL A 30 8.57 9.75 -10.88
C VAL A 30 9.32 8.62 -11.60
N ASN A 31 8.71 7.99 -12.62
CA ASN A 31 9.38 6.95 -13.41
C ASN A 31 10.62 7.51 -14.14
N LEU A 32 10.50 8.71 -14.70
CA LEU A 32 11.63 9.41 -15.33
C LEU A 32 12.73 9.70 -14.31
N LEU A 33 12.38 10.19 -13.12
CA LEU A 33 13.32 10.48 -12.04
C LEU A 33 14.09 9.23 -11.61
N GLU A 34 13.41 8.11 -11.39
CA GLU A 34 14.04 6.84 -11.01
C GLU A 34 14.98 6.31 -12.11
N SER A 35 14.63 6.50 -13.39
CA SER A 35 15.53 6.13 -14.50
C SER A 35 16.83 6.94 -14.55
N LYS A 36 16.80 8.19 -14.08
CA LYS A 36 17.96 9.10 -14.05
C LYS A 36 18.77 8.98 -12.76
N MET A 37 18.09 8.71 -11.64
CA MET A 37 18.68 8.62 -10.30
C MET A 37 18.74 7.16 -9.86
N LYS A 38 19.78 6.44 -10.28
CA LYS A 38 19.91 4.98 -10.07
C LYS A 38 19.85 4.51 -8.61
N ASN A 39 20.10 5.40 -7.66
CA ASN A 39 20.13 5.09 -6.22
C ASN A 39 18.93 5.67 -5.45
N VAL A 40 17.92 6.18 -6.17
CA VAL A 40 16.72 6.77 -5.57
C VAL A 40 15.51 5.96 -6.01
N ARG A 41 14.66 5.62 -5.05
CA ARG A 41 13.36 5.01 -5.27
C ARG A 41 12.30 5.86 -4.57
N PHE A 42 11.17 6.03 -5.24
CA PHE A 42 10.01 6.67 -4.65
C PHE A 42 8.98 5.62 -4.26
N VAL A 43 8.35 5.84 -3.11
CA VAL A 43 7.30 4.98 -2.58
C VAL A 43 6.13 5.86 -2.20
N ARG A 44 4.90 5.42 -2.52
CA ARG A 44 3.70 6.11 -2.08
C ARG A 44 3.40 5.72 -0.65
N ILE A 45 2.96 6.68 0.15
CA ILE A 45 2.66 6.46 1.58
C ILE A 45 1.52 5.45 1.84
N ASP A 46 0.71 5.17 0.82
CA ASP A 46 -0.45 4.26 0.87
C ASP A 46 -0.20 2.96 0.09
N SER A 47 1.06 2.71 -0.30
CA SER A 47 1.44 1.52 -1.07
C SER A 47 1.70 0.30 -0.20
N ASP A 48 2.07 0.52 1.07
CA ASP A 48 2.34 -0.52 2.05
C ASP A 48 2.22 0.04 3.48
N THR A 49 2.45 -0.78 4.50
CA THR A 49 2.50 -0.34 5.89
C THR A 49 3.72 0.58 6.12
N PRO A 50 3.63 1.52 7.09
CA PRO A 50 4.73 2.47 7.37
C PRO A 50 6.10 1.80 7.59
N GLU A 51 6.09 0.61 8.18
CA GLU A 51 7.24 -0.25 8.46
C GLU A 51 7.87 -0.79 7.17
N LYS A 52 7.06 -1.04 6.14
CA LYS A 52 7.48 -1.63 4.85
C LYS A 52 7.78 -0.61 3.76
N LEU A 53 7.35 0.66 3.92
CA LEU A 53 7.63 1.71 2.94
C LEU A 53 9.12 1.84 2.63
N ILE A 54 9.96 1.79 3.66
CA ILE A 54 11.43 1.76 3.53
C ILE A 54 11.92 0.59 4.38
N PRO A 55 12.15 -0.59 3.77
CA PRO A 55 12.54 -1.79 4.51
C PRO A 55 13.94 -1.60 5.09
N LYS A 56 14.01 -1.46 6.41
CA LYS A 56 15.27 -1.35 7.17
C LYS A 56 15.61 -2.66 7.87
N GLU A 57 14.59 -3.36 8.37
CA GLU A 57 14.68 -4.58 9.18
C GLU A 57 13.55 -5.54 8.81
N GLU A 58 13.70 -6.83 9.13
CA GLU A 58 12.61 -7.80 8.98
C GLU A 58 11.53 -7.55 10.04
N ILE A 59 10.28 -7.46 9.59
CA ILE A 59 9.13 -7.33 10.48
C ILE A 59 8.82 -8.71 11.05
N THR A 60 8.80 -8.81 12.37
CA THR A 60 8.40 -10.02 13.07
C THR A 60 6.94 -10.35 12.77
N LYS A 61 6.67 -11.61 12.46
CA LYS A 61 5.29 -12.09 12.31
C LYS A 61 4.58 -12.10 13.68
N PRO A 62 3.26 -11.91 13.71
CA PRO A 62 2.45 -12.14 14.90
C PRO A 62 2.63 -13.54 15.47
N ASP A 63 2.55 -13.65 16.79
CA ASP A 63 2.53 -14.94 17.48
C ASP A 63 1.09 -15.47 17.49
N ILE A 64 0.66 -16.00 16.35
CA ILE A 64 -0.64 -16.63 16.13
C ILE A 64 -0.46 -17.98 15.45
N SER A 65 -1.32 -18.95 15.78
CA SER A 65 -1.32 -20.23 15.08
C SER A 65 -1.88 -20.08 13.66
N GLU A 66 -1.48 -20.99 12.76
CA GLU A 66 -2.00 -21.00 11.38
C GLU A 66 -3.52 -21.17 11.32
N ASP A 67 -4.09 -21.94 12.26
CA ASP A 67 -5.54 -22.16 12.36
C ASP A 67 -6.27 -20.88 12.79
N GLU A 68 -5.78 -20.18 13.82
CA GLU A 68 -6.33 -18.89 14.27
C GLU A 68 -6.20 -17.82 13.18
N GLU A 69 -5.06 -17.75 12.49
CA GLU A 69 -4.84 -16.82 11.38
C GLU A 69 -5.87 -17.04 10.27
N LYS A 70 -6.18 -18.32 9.98
CA LYS A 70 -7.17 -18.68 8.97
C LYS A 70 -8.59 -18.31 9.39
N GLU A 71 -8.99 -18.61 10.61
CA GLU A 71 -10.31 -18.26 11.15
C GLU A 71 -10.53 -16.73 11.14
N LEU A 72 -9.54 -15.97 11.61
CA LEU A 72 -9.60 -14.51 11.58
C LEU A 72 -9.66 -13.98 10.15
N ARG A 73 -8.84 -14.52 9.24
CA ARG A 73 -8.86 -14.15 7.83
C ARG A 73 -10.24 -14.35 7.21
N GLU A 74 -10.90 -15.48 7.48
CA GLU A 74 -12.25 -15.76 7.01
C GLU A 74 -13.26 -14.75 7.56
N LEU A 75 -13.21 -14.43 8.86
CA LEU A 75 -14.08 -13.44 9.49
C LEU A 75 -13.95 -12.04 8.86
N PHE A 76 -12.72 -11.58 8.59
CA PHE A 76 -12.50 -10.31 7.89
C PHE A 76 -13.04 -10.36 6.46
N MET A 77 -12.84 -11.46 5.73
CA MET A 77 -13.34 -11.59 4.36
C MET A 77 -14.88 -11.55 4.27
N GLU A 78 -15.60 -12.02 5.30
CA GLU A 78 -17.07 -12.00 5.31
C GLU A 78 -17.67 -10.59 5.33
N VAL A 79 -16.99 -9.63 5.97
CA VAL A 79 -17.49 -8.25 6.14
C VAL A 79 -17.01 -7.30 5.04
N LEU A 80 -16.06 -7.73 4.20
CA LEU A 80 -15.47 -6.89 3.16
C LEU A 80 -16.36 -6.81 1.90
N PRO A 81 -16.34 -5.67 1.18
CA PRO A 81 -17.07 -5.50 -0.07
C PRO A 81 -16.68 -6.56 -1.11
N LYS A 82 -17.66 -7.15 -1.79
CA LYS A 82 -17.43 -8.22 -2.78
C LYS A 82 -17.07 -7.68 -4.16
N GLU A 83 -17.22 -6.39 -4.38
CA GLU A 83 -16.93 -5.68 -5.62
C GLU A 83 -15.42 -5.47 -5.83
N ALA A 84 -14.63 -5.62 -4.77
CA ALA A 84 -13.19 -5.49 -4.79
C ALA A 84 -12.51 -6.74 -4.23
N THR A 85 -11.28 -6.98 -4.66
CA THR A 85 -10.45 -8.08 -4.16
C THR A 85 -9.67 -7.59 -2.94
N PHE A 86 -9.71 -8.35 -1.86
CA PHE A 86 -8.92 -8.07 -0.66
C PHE A 86 -7.99 -9.24 -0.34
N THR A 87 -6.77 -8.92 0.07
CA THR A 87 -5.84 -9.86 0.71
C THR A 87 -5.67 -9.44 2.15
N VAL A 88 -6.02 -10.32 3.09
CA VAL A 88 -5.89 -10.03 4.53
C VAL A 88 -4.58 -10.61 5.08
N ALA A 89 -3.79 -9.76 5.70
CA ALA A 89 -2.53 -10.09 6.36
C ALA A 89 -2.52 -9.58 7.81
N PHE A 90 -1.76 -10.26 8.66
CA PHE A 90 -1.59 -9.91 10.06
C PHE A 90 -0.11 -9.57 10.31
N GLU A 91 0.16 -8.43 10.92
CA GLU A 91 1.51 -7.91 11.12
C GLU A 91 1.64 -7.21 12.47
N ASN A 92 2.82 -7.32 13.08
CA ASN A 92 3.16 -6.53 14.27
C ASN A 92 3.65 -5.15 13.83
N MET A 93 2.73 -4.20 13.67
CA MET A 93 3.08 -2.82 13.27
C MET A 93 3.41 -1.95 14.50
N GLY A 94 3.07 -2.41 15.70
CA GLY A 94 3.38 -1.77 16.97
C GLY A 94 2.24 -0.91 17.51
N ALA A 95 2.26 -0.65 18.81
CA ALA A 95 1.12 -0.10 19.55
C ALA A 95 0.68 1.31 19.16
N GLN A 96 1.54 2.08 18.47
CA GLN A 96 1.21 3.45 18.02
C GLN A 96 0.60 3.46 16.61
N GLN A 97 0.63 2.34 15.89
CA GLN A 97 0.07 2.23 14.54
C GLN A 97 -1.43 1.92 14.59
N LEU A 98 -2.11 2.19 13.48
CA LEU A 98 -3.54 1.90 13.35
C LEU A 98 -3.81 0.38 13.47
N PRO A 99 -4.98 -0.02 14.03
CA PRO A 99 -5.33 -1.43 14.17
C PRO A 99 -5.59 -2.11 12.83
N VAL A 100 -6.02 -1.36 11.81
CA VAL A 100 -6.26 -1.84 10.45
C VAL A 100 -5.79 -0.79 9.47
N VAL A 101 -5.02 -1.22 8.46
CA VAL A 101 -4.48 -0.38 7.40
C VAL A 101 -4.84 -1.00 6.05
N ILE A 102 -5.36 -0.19 5.12
CA ILE A 102 -5.69 -0.65 3.76
C ILE A 102 -4.69 -0.06 2.78
N THR A 103 -3.93 -0.91 2.11
CA THR A 103 -2.89 -0.48 1.15
C THR A 103 -3.21 -0.97 -0.25
N ARG A 104 -2.58 -0.34 -1.24
CA ARG A 104 -2.71 -0.71 -2.65
C ARG A 104 -1.31 -0.93 -3.21
N GLY A 105 -1.03 -2.13 -3.74
CA GLY A 105 0.28 -2.44 -4.31
C GLY A 105 0.74 -1.41 -5.36
N GLU A 106 1.94 -0.85 -5.16
CA GLU A 106 2.47 0.26 -5.96
C GLU A 106 2.54 -0.05 -7.45
N TRP A 107 3.02 -1.26 -7.78
CA TRP A 107 3.24 -1.66 -9.16
C TRP A 107 1.94 -1.65 -9.97
N MET A 108 0.89 -2.27 -9.44
CA MET A 108 -0.43 -2.31 -10.08
C MET A 108 -1.02 -0.92 -10.24
N ARG A 109 -0.87 -0.06 -9.23
CA ARG A 109 -1.41 1.29 -9.26
C ARG A 109 -0.71 2.17 -10.29
N ARG A 110 0.63 2.21 -10.30
CA ARG A 110 1.40 2.96 -11.32
C ARG A 110 1.12 2.46 -12.73
N TYR A 111 0.99 1.14 -12.90
CA TYR A 111 0.62 0.57 -14.19
C TYR A 111 -0.77 1.03 -14.66
N ARG A 112 -1.78 1.05 -13.76
CA ARG A 112 -3.11 1.58 -14.07
C ARG A 112 -3.08 3.07 -14.40
N GLU A 113 -2.37 3.88 -13.62
CA GLU A 113 -2.22 5.33 -13.84
C GLU A 113 -1.59 5.62 -15.21
N MET A 114 -0.54 4.89 -15.60
CA MET A 114 0.08 5.02 -16.93
C MET A 114 -0.83 4.54 -18.06
N SER A 115 -1.54 3.42 -17.85
CA SER A 115 -2.47 2.87 -18.84
C SER A 115 -3.65 3.81 -19.11
N ALA A 116 -4.18 4.46 -18.07
CA ALA A 116 -5.30 5.40 -18.17
C ALA A 116 -4.98 6.64 -19.02
N LEU A 117 -3.70 7.02 -19.13
CA LEU A 117 -3.23 8.15 -19.95
C LEU A 117 -2.77 7.72 -21.35
N GLY A 118 -3.04 6.47 -21.76
CA GLY A 118 -2.77 5.95 -23.09
C GLY A 118 -1.45 5.17 -23.24
N GLY A 119 -0.75 4.88 -22.13
CA GLY A 119 0.47 4.08 -22.11
C GLY A 119 0.23 2.65 -21.66
N GLY A 120 -0.26 1.75 -22.53
CA GLY A 120 -0.47 0.33 -22.20
C GLY A 120 -1.71 -0.27 -22.86
N MET A 121 -1.91 -1.58 -22.69
CA MET A 121 -3.13 -2.27 -23.14
C MET A 121 -4.26 -1.99 -22.14
N ASN A 122 -5.38 -1.44 -22.63
CA ASN A 122 -6.55 -0.99 -21.84
C ASN A 122 -7.27 -2.08 -21.01
N PHE A 123 -6.77 -3.32 -20.98
CA PHE A 123 -7.39 -4.47 -20.34
C PHE A 123 -7.37 -4.42 -18.80
N MET A 124 -6.44 -3.67 -18.21
CA MET A 124 -6.29 -3.58 -16.75
C MET A 124 -7.17 -2.51 -16.10
N GLY A 125 -7.70 -1.56 -16.87
CA GLY A 125 -8.65 -0.55 -16.35
C GLY A 125 -10.00 -1.16 -15.97
N THR A 126 -10.33 -2.33 -16.52
CA THR A 126 -11.58 -3.06 -16.27
C THR A 126 -11.44 -4.14 -15.18
N MET A 127 -10.25 -4.36 -14.63
CA MET A 127 -10.08 -5.32 -13.54
C MET A 127 -10.55 -4.72 -12.20
N PRO A 128 -11.22 -5.51 -11.35
CA PRO A 128 -11.59 -5.09 -10.00
C PRO A 128 -10.40 -4.48 -9.25
N GLU A 129 -10.67 -3.48 -8.40
CA GLU A 129 -9.62 -2.96 -7.51
C GLU A 129 -9.15 -4.08 -6.57
N SER A 130 -7.84 -4.11 -6.31
CA SER A 130 -7.24 -5.06 -5.39
C SER A 130 -6.54 -4.31 -4.27
N PHE A 131 -6.78 -4.76 -3.04
CA PHE A 131 -6.33 -4.13 -1.82
C PHE A 131 -5.66 -5.15 -0.91
N ASN A 132 -4.72 -4.68 -0.11
CA ASN A 132 -4.22 -5.42 1.04
C ASN A 132 -4.83 -4.79 2.29
N LEU A 133 -5.48 -5.60 3.11
CA LEU A 133 -5.93 -5.22 4.44
C LEU A 133 -4.94 -5.82 5.44
N VAL A 134 -4.19 -4.96 6.11
CA VAL A 134 -3.21 -5.36 7.11
C VAL A 134 -3.79 -5.06 8.49
N VAL A 135 -3.92 -6.10 9.31
CA VAL A 135 -4.38 -6.01 10.69
C VAL A 135 -3.17 -5.98 11.62
N ASN A 136 -3.13 -4.98 12.49
CA ASN A 136 -2.13 -4.88 13.56
C ASN A 136 -2.50 -5.87 14.65
N PHE A 137 -1.61 -6.82 14.90
CA PHE A 137 -1.72 -7.77 16.00
C PHE A 137 -0.83 -7.30 17.16
#